data_AF-A0A2R8A727-F1
#
_entry.id   AF-A0A2R8A727-F1
#
_cell.length_a   1.000
_cell.length_b   1.000
_cell.length_c   1.000
_cell.angle_alpha   90.00
_cell.angle_beta   90.00
_cell.angle_gamma   90.00
#
_symmetry.space_group_name_H-M   'P 1'
#
loop_
_entity.id
_entity.type
_entity.pdbx_description
1 polymer ?
#
loop_
_entity_poly.entity_id
_entity_poly.type
_entity_poly.pdbx_seq_one_letter_code
_entity_poly.pdbx_strand_id
1 'polypeptide(L)'
;MLRYLILGFVLMGLGGPLVAQTKGGRSGVLAEHALARQVLEALQERSIAESREYCGYLAYDRHGELRATPAGPGSRAGCSIKAAPGSWRVVASYHTHGAWTREYDDEVPSTIDLVSDANAGTNGYISTPGGRLWFHNHRTGIAGQLCGLGCLTQDPNFTTSGSAPVRDFYTLDTLRNRFGE
;
A
#
# COMPACT_ATOMS: atom_id res chain seq x y z
N MET A 1 24.70 55.45 46.53
CA MET A 1 25.41 54.23 46.09
C MET A 1 24.50 53.47 45.14
N LEU A 2 25.02 53.03 43.97
CA LEU A 2 24.47 52.09 42.96
C LEU A 2 23.12 52.47 42.28
N ARG A 3 23.07 52.93 41.00
CA ARG A 3 23.16 52.20 39.70
C ARG A 3 22.35 50.89 39.73
N TYR A 4 21.38 50.58 38.84
CA TYR A 4 21.44 50.36 37.38
C TYR A 4 20.02 50.54 36.78
N LEU A 5 19.81 51.30 35.70
CA LEU A 5 19.95 51.01 34.25
C LEU A 5 18.98 49.97 33.67
N ILE A 6 18.16 50.49 32.75
CA ILE A 6 17.14 49.91 31.87
C ILE A 6 17.70 48.77 31.01
N LEU A 7 16.90 47.73 30.74
CA LEU A 7 16.83 47.12 29.40
C LEU A 7 15.50 46.35 29.22
N GLY A 8 14.59 46.92 28.43
CA GLY A 8 13.41 46.22 27.95
C GLY A 8 13.80 45.25 26.83
N PHE A 9 13.42 43.97 26.98
CA PHE A 9 13.59 42.96 25.95
C PHE A 9 12.28 42.86 25.16
N VAL A 10 12.22 43.53 24.01
CA VAL A 10 11.21 43.25 22.99
C VAL A 10 11.69 42.03 22.20
N LEU A 11 11.11 40.87 22.47
CA LEU A 11 11.27 39.69 21.64
C LEU A 11 10.46 39.88 20.34
N MET A 12 11.12 40.43 19.32
CA MET A 12 10.68 40.25 17.93
C MET A 12 10.86 38.77 17.56
N GLY A 13 9.75 38.03 17.55
CA GLY A 13 9.72 36.68 17.00
C GLY A 13 9.97 36.72 15.50
N LEU A 14 11.15 36.28 15.07
CA LEU A 14 11.47 36.02 13.67
C LEU A 14 10.57 34.88 13.17
N GLY A 15 9.61 35.22 12.32
CA GLY A 15 8.83 34.25 11.56
C GLY A 15 9.78 33.44 10.65
N GLY A 16 10.01 32.19 11.01
CA GLY A 16 10.70 31.24 10.14
C GLY A 16 9.89 31.00 8.85
N PRO A 17 10.54 30.70 7.72
CA PRO A 17 9.84 30.45 6.47
C PRO A 17 8.94 29.22 6.62
N LEU A 18 7.67 29.39 6.23
CA LEU A 18 6.70 28.32 6.12
C LEU A 18 7.17 27.36 5.03
N VAL A 19 7.82 26.25 5.42
CA VAL A 19 8.14 25.18 4.48
C VAL A 19 6.81 24.58 4.01
N ALA A 20 6.47 24.83 2.75
CA ALA A 20 5.33 24.19 2.10
C ALA A 20 5.55 22.68 2.13
N GLN A 21 4.78 21.98 2.97
CA GLN A 21 4.76 20.51 3.04
C GLN A 21 4.38 19.95 1.67
N THR A 22 5.37 19.45 0.93
CA THR A 22 5.11 18.70 -0.29
C THR A 22 4.41 17.40 0.13
N LYS A 23 3.15 17.22 -0.29
CA LYS A 23 2.32 16.02 -0.03
C LYS A 23 2.92 14.70 -0.59
N GLY A 24 4.15 14.70 -1.09
CA GLY A 24 4.88 13.55 -1.64
C GLY A 24 6.18 13.19 -0.91
N GLY A 25 6.47 13.79 0.25
CA GLY A 25 7.64 13.41 1.07
C GLY A 25 7.47 12.08 1.81
N ARG A 26 8.48 11.68 2.61
CA ARG A 26 8.46 10.48 3.48
C ARG A 26 7.18 10.36 4.33
N SER A 27 6.62 11.49 4.77
CA SER A 27 5.36 11.54 5.53
C SER A 27 4.15 11.08 4.69
N GLY A 28 4.14 11.35 3.38
CA GLY A 28 3.06 10.95 2.49
C GLY A 28 3.04 9.44 2.26
N VAL A 29 4.22 8.82 2.09
CA VAL A 29 4.35 7.37 1.94
C VAL A 29 3.92 6.62 3.21
N LEU A 30 4.28 7.13 4.39
CA LEU A 30 3.83 6.52 5.65
C LEU A 30 2.30 6.59 5.82
N ALA A 31 1.67 7.69 5.42
CA ALA A 31 0.21 7.80 5.40
C ALA A 31 -0.43 6.83 4.39
N GLU A 32 0.20 6.66 3.23
CA GLU A 32 -0.20 5.67 2.21
C GLU A 32 -0.16 4.23 2.75
N HIS A 33 0.94 3.83 3.39
CA HIS A 33 1.07 2.52 4.03
C HIS A 33 0.01 2.30 5.11
N ALA A 34 -0.23 3.30 5.96
CA ALA A 34 -1.21 3.21 7.05
C ALA A 34 -2.64 3.04 6.50
N LEU A 35 -3.01 3.82 5.49
CA LEU A 35 -4.32 3.70 4.86
C LEU A 35 -4.47 2.37 4.10
N ALA A 36 -3.44 1.95 3.36
CA ALA A 36 -3.44 0.65 2.68
C ALA A 36 -3.68 -0.50 3.67
N ARG A 37 -2.94 -0.51 4.79
CA ARG A 37 -3.11 -1.51 5.84
C ARG A 37 -4.53 -1.53 6.38
N GLN A 38 -5.10 -0.36 6.68
CA GLN A 38 -6.46 -0.25 7.21
C GLN A 38 -7.50 -0.80 6.22
N VAL A 39 -7.39 -0.43 4.94
CA VAL A 39 -8.32 -0.86 3.89
C VAL A 39 -8.23 -2.36 3.67
N LEU A 40 -7.02 -2.89 3.53
CA LEU A 40 -6.80 -4.31 3.24
C LEU A 40 -7.17 -5.19 4.43
N GLU A 41 -6.87 -4.77 5.67
CA GLU A 41 -7.35 -5.46 6.87
C GLU A 41 -8.88 -5.59 6.88
N ALA A 42 -9.59 -4.48 6.61
CA ALA A 42 -11.05 -4.46 6.59
C ALA A 42 -11.67 -5.31 5.47
N LEU A 43 -10.89 -5.69 4.44
CA LEU A 43 -11.35 -6.49 3.31
C LEU A 43 -10.99 -7.98 3.44
N GLN A 44 -9.97 -8.34 4.21
CA GLN A 44 -9.43 -9.70 4.29
C GLN A 44 -10.50 -10.75 4.59
N GLU A 45 -11.29 -10.58 5.66
CA GLU A 45 -12.31 -11.57 6.05
C GLU A 45 -13.29 -11.87 4.90
N ARG A 46 -13.77 -10.83 4.23
CA ARG A 46 -14.70 -10.96 3.11
C ARG A 46 -14.04 -11.58 1.89
N SER A 47 -12.82 -11.15 1.58
CA SER A 47 -12.05 -11.64 0.43
C SER A 47 -11.74 -13.14 0.54
N ILE A 48 -11.37 -13.59 1.74
CA ILE A 48 -11.17 -15.00 2.08
C ILE A 48 -12.51 -15.75 1.99
N ALA A 49 -13.55 -15.28 2.66
CA ALA A 49 -14.85 -15.99 2.69
C ALA A 49 -15.46 -16.17 1.29
N GLU A 50 -15.27 -15.19 0.41
CA GLU A 50 -15.78 -15.23 -0.96
C GLU A 50 -14.77 -15.79 -1.98
N SER A 51 -13.55 -16.14 -1.52
CA SER A 51 -12.43 -16.62 -2.34
C SER A 51 -12.19 -15.78 -3.60
N ARG A 52 -12.18 -14.45 -3.46
CA ARG A 52 -11.99 -13.51 -4.56
C ARG A 52 -11.26 -12.24 -4.13
N GLU A 53 -10.65 -11.58 -5.08
CA GLU A 53 -10.01 -10.30 -4.89
C GLU A 53 -11.01 -9.15 -4.71
N TYR A 54 -10.60 -8.14 -3.96
CA TYR A 54 -11.25 -6.85 -3.82
C TYR A 54 -10.24 -5.74 -4.10
N CYS A 55 -10.53 -4.84 -5.04
CA CYS A 55 -9.56 -3.86 -5.50
C CYS A 55 -10.09 -2.42 -5.57
N GLY A 56 -9.17 -1.46 -5.48
CA GLY A 56 -9.45 -0.03 -5.53
C GLY A 56 -8.17 0.80 -5.68
N TYR A 57 -8.32 2.12 -5.57
CA TYR A 57 -7.22 3.07 -5.56
C TYR A 57 -7.11 3.78 -4.21
N LEU A 58 -5.88 4.09 -3.82
CA LEU A 58 -5.57 5.17 -2.89
C LEU A 58 -5.29 6.44 -3.70
N ALA A 59 -5.93 7.53 -3.32
CA ALA A 59 -5.84 8.79 -4.05
C ALA A 59 -6.00 9.98 -3.11
N TYR A 60 -5.41 11.11 -3.51
CA TYR A 60 -5.71 12.40 -2.90
C TYR A 60 -6.97 12.97 -3.54
N ASP A 61 -7.97 13.31 -2.73
CA ASP A 61 -9.19 13.92 -3.22
C ASP A 61 -8.99 15.41 -3.61
N ARG A 62 -10.07 16.11 -3.97
CA ARG A 62 -10.04 17.54 -4.37
C ARG A 62 -9.55 18.48 -3.25
N HIS A 63 -9.68 18.06 -1.99
CA HIS A 63 -9.18 18.79 -0.82
C HIS A 63 -7.73 18.37 -0.48
N GLY A 64 -7.22 17.39 -1.22
CA GLY A 64 -5.93 16.76 -1.05
C GLY A 64 -5.85 15.97 0.23
N GLU A 65 -6.95 15.36 0.66
CA GLU A 65 -6.99 14.34 1.70
C GLU A 65 -6.77 12.97 1.06
N LEU A 66 -5.92 12.15 1.69
CA LEU A 66 -5.66 10.80 1.21
C LEU A 66 -6.86 9.90 1.56
N ARG A 67 -7.45 9.26 0.54
CA ARG A 67 -8.65 8.42 0.65
C ARG A 67 -8.51 7.16 -0.19
N ALA A 68 -9.27 6.12 0.17
CA ALA A 68 -9.46 4.94 -0.65
C ALA A 68 -10.77 5.09 -1.45
N THR A 69 -10.77 4.67 -2.71
CA THR A 69 -12.03 4.46 -3.45
C THR A 69 -12.77 3.26 -2.87
N PRO A 70 -14.10 3.13 -3.06
CA PRO A 70 -14.80 1.90 -2.71
C PRO A 70 -14.19 0.68 -3.41
N ALA A 71 -13.97 -0.41 -2.67
CA ALA A 71 -13.45 -1.64 -3.25
C ALA A 71 -14.51 -2.32 -4.14
N GLY A 72 -14.12 -2.67 -5.37
CA GLY A 72 -14.94 -3.48 -6.27
C GLY A 72 -14.61 -4.96 -6.14
N PRO A 73 -15.61 -5.87 -6.27
CA PRO A 73 -15.33 -7.29 -6.31
C PRO A 73 -14.66 -7.68 -7.63
N GLY A 74 -13.60 -8.48 -7.53
CA GLY A 74 -12.94 -9.13 -8.64
C GLY A 74 -13.35 -10.59 -8.80
N SER A 75 -12.43 -11.34 -9.41
CA SER A 75 -12.45 -12.78 -9.58
C SER A 75 -11.51 -13.45 -8.57
N ARG A 76 -11.29 -14.76 -8.71
CA ARG A 76 -10.32 -15.49 -7.88
C ARG A 76 -8.87 -15.06 -8.10
N ALA A 77 -8.52 -14.60 -9.30
CA ALA A 77 -7.15 -14.35 -9.74
C ALA A 77 -7.05 -13.07 -10.58
N GLY A 78 -7.76 -12.02 -10.16
CA GLY A 78 -7.67 -10.73 -10.81
C GLY A 78 -8.87 -9.83 -10.50
N CYS A 79 -8.62 -8.52 -10.54
CA CYS A 79 -9.62 -7.51 -10.27
C CYS A 79 -9.44 -6.29 -11.18
N SER A 80 -10.55 -5.83 -11.78
CA SER A 80 -10.57 -4.62 -12.59
C SER A 80 -11.00 -3.43 -11.73
N ILE A 81 -10.04 -2.55 -11.43
CA ILE A 81 -10.31 -1.38 -10.59
C ILE A 81 -11.21 -0.38 -11.34
N LYS A 82 -12.31 0.04 -10.71
CA LYS A 82 -13.17 1.10 -11.24
C LYS A 82 -12.42 2.43 -11.24
N ALA A 83 -12.66 3.26 -12.25
CA ALA A 83 -12.05 4.57 -12.33
C ALA A 83 -12.30 5.40 -11.05
N ALA A 84 -11.23 5.99 -10.51
CA ALA A 84 -11.36 6.98 -9.45
C ALA A 84 -12.10 8.23 -10.00
N PRO A 85 -12.75 9.04 -9.13
CA PRO A 85 -13.29 10.32 -9.57
C PRO A 85 -12.21 11.16 -10.27
N GLY A 86 -12.52 11.78 -11.41
CA GLY A 86 -11.51 12.48 -12.22
C GLY A 86 -10.84 13.69 -11.54
N SER A 87 -11.40 14.18 -10.42
CA SER A 87 -10.79 15.21 -9.58
C SER A 87 -9.78 14.67 -8.55
N TRP A 88 -9.66 13.35 -8.44
CA TRP A 88 -8.77 12.69 -7.50
C TRP A 88 -7.44 12.36 -8.18
N ARG A 89 -6.34 12.53 -7.45
CA ARG A 89 -5.00 12.14 -7.91
C ARG A 89 -4.63 10.79 -7.31
N VAL A 90 -4.70 9.75 -8.13
CA VAL A 90 -4.29 8.39 -7.76
C VAL A 90 -2.80 8.36 -7.41
N VAL A 91 -2.46 7.63 -6.35
CA VAL A 91 -1.07 7.40 -5.92
C VAL A 91 -0.72 5.93 -5.79
N ALA A 92 -1.71 5.08 -5.52
CA ALA A 92 -1.51 3.64 -5.46
C ALA A 92 -2.75 2.86 -5.88
N SER A 93 -2.54 1.68 -6.44
CA SER A 93 -3.53 0.60 -6.49
C SER A 93 -3.53 -0.16 -5.16
N TYR A 94 -4.62 -0.84 -4.85
CA TYR A 94 -4.63 -1.88 -3.81
C TYR A 94 -5.52 -3.03 -4.24
N HIS A 95 -5.17 -4.24 -3.83
CA HIS A 95 -6.09 -5.37 -3.87
C HIS A 95 -5.80 -6.42 -2.79
N THR A 96 -6.80 -7.23 -2.47
CA THR A 96 -6.64 -8.47 -1.71
C THR A 96 -6.45 -9.64 -2.67
N HIS A 97 -5.70 -10.65 -2.28
CA HIS A 97 -5.87 -12.00 -2.81
C HIS A 97 -7.02 -12.69 -2.07
N GLY A 98 -7.60 -13.74 -2.67
CA GLY A 98 -8.75 -14.48 -2.14
C GLY A 98 -8.42 -15.42 -0.96
N ALA A 99 -9.10 -16.55 -0.89
CA ALA A 99 -8.79 -17.61 0.07
C ALA A 99 -7.48 -18.32 -0.30
N TRP A 100 -6.83 -18.93 0.68
CA TRP A 100 -5.68 -19.79 0.42
C TRP A 100 -6.10 -21.02 -0.39
N THR A 101 -5.28 -21.38 -1.36
CA THR A 101 -5.50 -22.55 -2.20
C THR A 101 -4.17 -23.23 -2.52
N ARG A 102 -4.21 -24.55 -2.79
CA ARG A 102 -2.99 -25.31 -3.13
C ARG A 102 -2.57 -25.08 -4.58
N GLU A 103 -3.51 -24.66 -5.42
CA GLU A 103 -3.38 -24.56 -6.87
C GLU A 103 -2.67 -23.27 -7.32
N TYR A 104 -2.69 -22.24 -6.48
CA TYR A 104 -2.13 -20.93 -6.80
C TYR A 104 -1.05 -20.51 -5.80
N ASP A 105 -0.13 -19.66 -6.27
CA ASP A 105 0.88 -19.03 -5.43
C ASP A 105 0.35 -17.71 -4.90
N ASP A 106 -0.65 -17.78 -4.02
CA ASP A 106 -1.41 -16.62 -3.55
C ASP A 106 -0.66 -15.77 -2.51
N GLU A 107 0.62 -16.04 -2.25
CA GLU A 107 1.39 -15.38 -1.19
C GLU A 107 2.38 -14.32 -1.68
N VAL A 108 2.44 -14.08 -2.99
CA VAL A 108 3.31 -13.08 -3.62
C VAL A 108 2.55 -12.29 -4.68
N PRO A 109 2.94 -11.04 -4.98
CA PRO A 109 2.38 -10.31 -6.11
C PRO A 109 2.63 -11.05 -7.43
N SER A 110 1.72 -10.88 -8.39
CA SER A 110 1.89 -11.37 -9.76
C SER A 110 2.81 -10.47 -10.59
N THR A 111 3.27 -10.94 -11.75
CA THR A 111 4.03 -10.09 -12.69
C THR A 111 3.17 -8.96 -13.25
N ILE A 112 1.88 -9.22 -13.48
CA ILE A 112 0.94 -8.23 -14.03
C ILE A 112 0.68 -7.08 -13.03
N ASP A 113 0.76 -7.32 -11.72
CA ASP A 113 0.68 -6.27 -10.70
C ASP A 113 1.80 -5.25 -10.89
N LEU A 114 3.05 -5.73 -10.91
CA LEU A 114 4.22 -4.87 -11.04
C LEU A 114 4.22 -4.12 -12.39
N VAL A 115 3.86 -4.81 -13.47
CA VAL A 115 3.79 -4.20 -14.81
C VAL A 115 2.71 -3.12 -14.87
N SER A 116 1.52 -3.38 -14.32
CA SER A 116 0.40 -2.45 -14.37
C SER A 116 0.67 -1.20 -13.53
N ASP A 117 1.22 -1.37 -12.33
CA ASP A 117 1.63 -0.27 -11.46
C ASP A 117 2.73 0.60 -12.11
N ALA A 118 3.73 -0.04 -12.72
CA ALA A 118 4.80 0.66 -13.42
C ALA A 118 4.26 1.45 -14.62
N ASN A 119 3.40 0.85 -15.43
CA ASN A 119 2.76 1.51 -16.58
C ASN A 119 1.86 2.68 -16.16
N ALA A 120 1.17 2.56 -15.02
CA ALA A 120 0.33 3.61 -14.47
C ALA A 120 1.11 4.71 -13.73
N GLY A 121 2.38 4.44 -13.36
CA GLY A 121 3.17 5.35 -12.53
C GLY A 121 2.62 5.46 -11.09
N THR A 122 2.04 4.38 -10.58
CA THR A 122 1.40 4.32 -9.26
C THR A 122 2.02 3.20 -8.43
N ASN A 123 2.10 3.36 -7.11
CA ASN A 123 2.47 2.25 -6.24
C ASN A 123 1.37 1.16 -6.22
N GLY A 124 1.65 0.02 -5.60
CA GLY A 124 0.66 -1.03 -5.37
C GLY A 124 0.73 -1.61 -3.97
N TYR A 125 -0.42 -2.06 -3.45
CA TYR A 125 -0.52 -2.77 -2.19
C TYR A 125 -1.31 -4.06 -2.35
N ILE A 126 -0.78 -5.14 -1.80
CA ILE A 126 -1.37 -6.46 -1.93
C ILE A 126 -1.44 -7.10 -0.54
N SER A 127 -2.59 -7.66 -0.20
CA SER A 127 -2.74 -8.50 1.00
C SER A 127 -3.01 -9.94 0.61
N THR A 128 -2.42 -10.89 1.35
CA THR A 128 -2.44 -12.32 1.02
C THR A 128 -3.23 -13.14 2.04
N PRO A 129 -3.69 -14.36 1.69
CA PRO A 129 -4.38 -15.25 2.64
C PRO A 129 -3.57 -15.56 3.90
N GLY A 130 -2.24 -15.64 3.81
CA GLY A 130 -1.31 -15.80 4.92
C GLY A 130 -1.21 -14.57 5.83
N GLY A 131 -1.92 -13.49 5.52
CA GLY A 131 -1.94 -12.23 6.26
C GLY A 131 -0.74 -11.33 5.98
N ARG A 132 0.00 -11.54 4.88
CA ARG A 132 1.10 -10.63 4.51
C ARG A 132 0.55 -9.34 3.93
N LEU A 133 1.33 -8.28 4.04
CA LEU A 133 1.08 -7.02 3.35
C LEU A 133 2.31 -6.66 2.50
N TRP A 134 2.10 -6.56 1.20
CA TRP A 134 3.09 -6.17 0.21
C TRP A 134 2.91 -4.71 -0.20
N PHE A 135 4.02 -4.10 -0.56
CA PHE A 135 4.10 -2.79 -1.17
C PHE A 135 5.01 -2.85 -2.40
N HIS A 136 4.46 -2.51 -3.56
CA HIS A 136 5.22 -2.30 -4.78
C HIS A 136 5.50 -0.81 -4.97
N ASN A 137 6.78 -0.47 -5.02
CA ASN A 137 7.25 0.86 -5.37
C ASN A 137 7.54 0.93 -6.86
N HIS A 138 6.66 1.59 -7.63
CA HIS A 138 6.80 1.70 -9.09
C HIS A 138 8.09 2.41 -9.54
N ARG A 139 8.68 3.26 -8.69
CA ARG A 139 9.93 3.97 -9.04
C ARG A 139 11.15 3.07 -8.96
N THR A 140 11.16 2.13 -8.02
CA THR A 140 12.28 1.19 -7.84
C THR A 140 12.02 -0.16 -8.51
N GLY A 141 10.77 -0.48 -8.85
CA GLY A 141 10.36 -1.78 -9.38
C GLY A 141 10.46 -2.93 -8.37
N ILE A 142 10.45 -2.60 -7.07
CA ILE A 142 10.60 -3.56 -5.98
C ILE A 142 9.26 -3.71 -5.29
N ALA A 143 8.79 -4.95 -5.18
CA ALA A 143 7.71 -5.35 -4.29
C ALA A 143 8.31 -5.90 -3.00
N GLY A 144 8.11 -5.22 -1.88
CA GLY A 144 8.62 -5.63 -0.57
C GLY A 144 7.49 -5.85 0.43
N GLN A 145 7.68 -6.78 1.36
CA GLN A 145 6.75 -6.94 2.46
C GLN A 145 6.86 -5.76 3.42
N LEU A 146 5.74 -5.09 3.68
CA LEU A 146 5.61 -4.18 4.82
C LEU A 146 5.52 -4.96 6.12
N CYS A 147 4.91 -6.15 6.07
CA CYS A 147 4.90 -7.11 7.16
C CYS A 147 4.55 -8.53 6.66
N GLY A 148 4.96 -9.54 7.43
CA GLY A 148 4.85 -10.95 7.06
C GLY A 148 3.58 -11.65 7.56
N LEU A 149 3.67 -12.97 7.75
CA LEU A 149 2.56 -13.85 8.13
C LEU A 149 1.81 -13.35 9.37
N GLY A 150 0.47 -13.44 9.33
CA GLY A 150 -0.40 -13.05 10.44
C GLY A 150 -0.40 -11.56 10.77
N CYS A 151 0.16 -10.71 9.90
CA CYS A 151 0.12 -9.27 10.08
C CYS A 151 -1.29 -8.70 9.89
N LEU A 152 -1.97 -9.19 8.86
CA LEU A 152 -3.38 -8.98 8.60
C LEU A 152 -4.19 -10.23 8.95
N THR A 153 -5.52 -10.11 8.96
CA THR A 153 -6.41 -11.26 9.13
C THR A 153 -6.03 -12.39 8.17
N GLN A 154 -5.69 -13.54 8.75
CA GLN A 154 -5.18 -14.71 8.06
C GLN A 154 -6.33 -15.71 7.79
N ASP A 155 -6.31 -16.33 6.61
CA ASP A 155 -7.21 -17.44 6.29
C ASP A 155 -6.98 -18.59 7.29
N PRO A 156 -8.02 -19.06 8.00
CA PRO A 156 -7.91 -20.19 8.92
C PRO A 156 -7.38 -21.48 8.28
N ASN A 157 -7.52 -21.64 6.96
CA ASN A 157 -7.03 -22.79 6.20
C ASN A 157 -5.60 -22.61 5.67
N PHE A 158 -4.99 -21.44 5.87
CA PHE A 158 -3.66 -21.17 5.35
C PHE A 158 -2.62 -22.17 5.85
N THR A 159 -1.77 -22.64 4.95
CA THR A 159 -0.59 -23.41 5.29
C THR A 159 0.56 -23.14 4.32
N THR A 160 1.79 -23.15 4.83
CA THR A 160 3.01 -23.09 4.01
C THR A 160 3.44 -24.47 3.48
N SER A 161 2.71 -25.53 3.84
CA SER A 161 3.12 -26.90 3.53
C SER A 161 3.03 -27.21 2.04
N GLY A 162 4.20 -27.36 1.40
CA GLY A 162 4.33 -27.62 -0.03
C GLY A 162 4.39 -26.35 -0.90
N SER A 163 4.35 -25.16 -0.29
CA SER A 163 4.55 -23.90 -0.99
C SER A 163 6.04 -23.58 -1.11
N ALA A 164 6.43 -22.91 -2.20
CA ALA A 164 7.76 -22.36 -2.30
C ALA A 164 8.00 -21.28 -1.22
N PRO A 165 9.24 -21.12 -0.71
CA PRO A 165 9.54 -20.05 0.23
C PRO A 165 9.22 -18.67 -0.35
N VAL A 166 8.62 -17.83 0.50
CA VAL A 166 8.32 -16.43 0.19
C VAL A 166 9.46 -15.54 0.69
N ARG A 167 10.04 -14.74 -0.21
CA ARG A 167 11.15 -13.81 0.09
C ARG A 167 10.63 -12.50 0.69
N ASP A 168 11.50 -11.71 1.29
CA ASP A 168 11.13 -10.38 1.82
C ASP A 168 10.80 -9.37 0.71
N PHE A 169 11.38 -9.57 -0.48
CA PHE A 169 11.12 -8.73 -1.65
C PHE A 169 11.27 -9.51 -2.96
N TYR A 170 10.65 -8.96 -4.00
CA TYR A 170 10.73 -9.41 -5.38
C TYR A 170 10.92 -8.22 -6.34
N THR A 171 11.66 -8.45 -7.41
CA THR A 171 11.62 -7.66 -8.65
C THR A 171 10.77 -8.39 -9.70
N LEU A 172 10.42 -7.69 -10.78
CA LEU A 172 9.71 -8.30 -11.91
C LEU A 172 10.40 -9.56 -12.44
N ASP A 173 11.73 -9.53 -12.61
CA ASP A 173 12.48 -10.68 -13.10
C ASP A 173 12.46 -11.86 -12.12
N THR A 174 12.48 -11.60 -10.81
CA THR A 174 12.36 -12.68 -9.82
C THR A 174 10.96 -13.29 -9.77
N LEU A 175 9.91 -12.51 -10.07
CA LEU A 175 8.55 -13.02 -10.20
C LEU A 175 8.39 -13.81 -11.49
N ARG A 176 8.89 -13.31 -12.63
CA ARG A 176 8.90 -14.07 -13.90
C ARG A 176 9.56 -15.43 -13.75
N ASN A 177 10.73 -15.48 -13.12
CA ASN A 177 11.40 -16.73 -12.82
C ASN A 177 10.59 -17.66 -11.89
N ARG A 178 9.83 -17.09 -10.94
CA ARG A 178 8.96 -17.85 -10.03
C ARG A 178 7.75 -18.44 -10.76
N PHE A 179 7.16 -17.69 -11.68
CA PHE A 179 5.97 -18.08 -12.42
C PHE A 179 6.26 -18.77 -13.77
N GLY A 180 7.52 -18.81 -14.21
CA GLY A 180 7.92 -19.44 -15.47
C GLY A 180 7.55 -18.62 -16.71
N GLU A 181 7.58 -17.28 -16.60
CA GLU A 181 7.25 -16.31 -17.66
C GLU A 181 8.46 -15.76 -18.40
#